data_AF-A0A385SRZ0-F1
#
_entry.id   AF-A0A385SRZ0-F1
#
_cell.length_a   1.000
_cell.length_b   1.000
_cell.length_c   1.000
_cell.angle_alpha   90.00
_cell.angle_beta   90.00
_cell.angle_gamma   90.00
#
_symmetry.space_group_name_H-M   'P 1'
#
loop_
_entity.id
_entity.type
_entity.pdbx_description
1 polymer ?
#
loop_
_entity_poly.entity_id
_entity_poly.type
_entity_poly.pdbx_seq_one_letter_code
_entity_poly.pdbx_strand_id
1 'polypeptide(L)'
;MRIVSTLFVAFSAAVVLTSCGAGGENQGTEYAPNMYHSVAYEPYSQITDEDAGRWLTSIDYPDGHAEFYNSNKFNPYRMNMREAAPHTVARNKHGWLPYRLGKDSLAFAAANVKSPLDSTAAIIADGKVLYETYCDHCHGPKGKGDGKVAAGGVKVEVNGEQKERSIYAGVANLTSDALKGVSEGHIFHVITMGKGLMWSHGSQISPEDRWKIAKYVKTLQK
;
A
#
# COMPACT_ATOMS: atom_id res chain seq x y z
N MET A 1 -22.71 -54.40 -27.86
CA MET A 1 -22.74 -53.07 -28.53
C MET A 1 -23.27 -51.95 -27.64
N ARG A 2 -24.44 -52.08 -26.98
CA ARG A 2 -25.02 -50.99 -26.16
C ARG A 2 -24.12 -50.49 -25.02
N ILE A 3 -23.50 -51.41 -24.26
CA ILE A 3 -22.61 -51.06 -23.13
C ILE A 3 -21.36 -50.28 -23.58
N VAL A 4 -20.76 -50.68 -24.71
CA VAL A 4 -19.58 -50.00 -25.28
C VAL A 4 -19.95 -48.59 -25.75
N SER A 5 -21.13 -48.42 -26.35
CA SER A 5 -21.64 -47.10 -26.75
C SER A 5 -21.90 -46.19 -25.56
N THR A 6 -22.46 -46.71 -24.46
CA THR A 6 -22.72 -45.93 -23.24
C THR A 6 -21.43 -45.49 -22.56
N LEU A 7 -20.42 -46.37 -22.50
CA LEU A 7 -19.11 -46.04 -21.94
C LEU A 7 -18.39 -44.97 -22.77
N PHE A 8 -18.48 -45.05 -24.10
CA PHE A 8 -17.89 -44.06 -24.98
C PHE A 8 -18.54 -42.68 -24.80
N VAL A 9 -19.88 -42.62 -24.74
CA VAL A 9 -20.61 -41.37 -24.51
C VAL A 9 -20.30 -40.78 -23.14
N ALA A 10 -20.22 -41.60 -22.09
CA ALA A 10 -19.86 -41.14 -20.75
C ALA A 10 -18.42 -40.60 -20.69
N PHE A 11 -17.48 -41.26 -21.37
CA PHE A 11 -16.10 -40.80 -21.46
C PHE A 11 -15.99 -39.50 -22.26
N SER A 12 -16.66 -39.39 -23.41
CA SER A 12 -16.71 -38.15 -24.19
C SER A 12 -17.32 -36.99 -23.40
N ALA A 13 -18.41 -37.23 -22.67
CA ALA A 13 -19.01 -36.23 -21.80
C ALA A 13 -18.06 -35.79 -20.66
N ALA A 14 -17.33 -36.73 -20.05
CA ALA A 14 -16.34 -36.44 -19.02
C ALA A 14 -15.15 -35.63 -19.57
N VAL A 15 -14.69 -35.90 -20.78
CA VAL A 15 -13.62 -35.13 -21.45
C VAL A 15 -14.11 -33.72 -21.78
N VAL A 16 -15.33 -33.56 -22.29
CA VAL A 16 -15.89 -32.22 -22.58
C VAL A 16 -16.02 -31.39 -21.30
N LEU A 17 -16.48 -32.00 -20.20
CA LEU A 17 -16.61 -31.32 -18.90
C LEU A 17 -15.26 -30.96 -18.24
N THR A 18 -14.15 -31.58 -18.66
CA THR A 18 -12.80 -31.31 -18.12
C THR A 18 -11.90 -30.51 -19.08
N SER A 19 -12.28 -30.38 -20.36
CA SER A 19 -11.39 -29.83 -21.40
C SER A 19 -11.29 -28.30 -21.51
N CYS A 20 -12.14 -27.53 -20.81
CA CYS A 20 -12.08 -26.07 -20.83
C CYS A 20 -12.31 -25.48 -19.43
N GLY A 21 -11.32 -25.62 -18.55
CA GLY A 21 -11.14 -24.70 -17.43
C GLY A 21 -9.99 -23.78 -17.78
N ALA A 22 -10.24 -22.48 -18.00
CA ALA A 22 -9.19 -21.49 -17.93
C ALA A 22 -8.73 -21.43 -16.46
N GLY A 23 -7.73 -22.23 -16.12
CA GLY A 23 -7.17 -22.34 -14.79
C GLY A 23 -5.64 -22.39 -14.86
N GLY A 24 -4.98 -21.57 -14.04
CA GLY A 24 -3.52 -21.48 -13.93
C GLY A 24 -2.96 -20.09 -14.25
N GLU A 25 -1.63 -19.99 -14.21
CA GLU A 25 -0.84 -18.81 -14.56
C GLU A 25 -0.69 -18.68 -16.09
N ASN A 26 -1.81 -18.51 -16.79
CA ASN A 26 -1.81 -18.41 -18.25
C ASN A 26 -2.29 -17.02 -18.67
N GLN A 27 -1.37 -16.21 -19.21
CA GLN A 27 -1.64 -14.84 -19.65
C GLN A 27 -2.55 -14.78 -20.89
N GLY A 28 -2.89 -15.93 -21.47
CA GLY A 28 -3.67 -16.03 -22.70
C GLY A 28 -2.81 -15.88 -23.94
N THR A 29 -3.44 -15.94 -25.11
CA THR A 29 -2.77 -15.71 -26.39
C THR A 29 -3.03 -14.28 -26.84
N GLU A 30 -1.96 -13.55 -27.16
CA GLU A 30 -2.06 -12.21 -27.72
C GLU A 30 -2.03 -12.29 -29.26
N TYR A 31 -2.96 -11.58 -29.92
CA TYR A 31 -2.98 -11.46 -31.37
C TYR A 31 -2.43 -10.09 -31.77
N ALA A 32 -1.38 -10.08 -32.59
CA ALA A 32 -0.68 -8.87 -33.05
C ALA A 32 -0.32 -7.89 -31.90
N PRO A 33 0.50 -8.31 -30.91
CA PRO A 33 0.84 -7.50 -29.72
C PRO A 33 1.81 -6.33 -29.99
N ASN A 34 1.78 -5.76 -31.20
CA ASN A 34 2.56 -4.59 -31.54
C ASN A 34 2.13 -3.44 -30.63
N MET A 35 3.08 -2.86 -29.90
CA MET A 35 2.85 -1.76 -28.94
C MET A 35 2.02 -2.13 -27.70
N TYR A 36 1.80 -3.42 -27.39
CA TYR A 36 1.10 -3.81 -26.15
C TYR A 36 2.01 -3.68 -24.93
N HIS A 37 3.31 -3.90 -25.14
CA HIS A 37 4.34 -3.66 -24.14
C HIS A 37 5.05 -2.35 -24.45
N SER A 38 5.09 -1.46 -23.45
CA SER A 38 5.80 -0.18 -23.57
C SER A 38 7.29 -0.43 -23.76
N VAL A 39 7.86 0.06 -24.87
CA VAL A 39 9.32 0.18 -25.06
C VAL A 39 9.91 1.20 -24.07
N ALA A 40 9.11 2.21 -23.71
CA ALA A 40 9.49 3.18 -22.69
C ALA A 40 9.49 2.57 -21.28
N TYR A 41 10.31 3.14 -20.39
CA TYR A 41 10.36 2.73 -18.99
C TYR A 41 9.07 3.08 -18.26
N GLU A 42 8.28 2.05 -17.95
CA GLU A 42 7.16 2.15 -17.03
C GLU A 42 7.64 2.03 -15.58
N PRO A 43 7.09 2.81 -14.62
CA PRO A 43 7.55 2.80 -13.23
C PRO A 43 7.55 1.42 -12.57
N TYR A 44 6.51 0.62 -12.79
CA TYR A 44 6.30 -0.67 -12.12
C TYR A 44 6.22 -1.87 -13.08
N SER A 45 6.61 -1.69 -14.35
CA SER A 45 6.78 -2.82 -15.29
C SER A 45 8.26 -3.17 -15.39
N GLN A 46 8.54 -4.47 -15.47
CA GLN A 46 9.90 -4.98 -15.54
C GLN A 46 9.95 -6.30 -16.33
N ILE A 47 10.22 -6.19 -17.63
CA ILE A 47 10.48 -7.31 -18.53
C ILE A 47 11.99 -7.42 -18.66
N THR A 48 12.56 -8.43 -18.00
CA THR A 48 14.02 -8.63 -17.93
C THR A 48 14.57 -9.53 -19.03
N ASP A 49 13.69 -10.27 -19.71
CA ASP A 49 14.02 -11.10 -20.87
C ASP A 49 14.31 -10.21 -22.08
N GLU A 50 15.55 -10.24 -22.54
CA GLU A 50 16.05 -9.43 -23.66
C GLU A 50 15.55 -9.95 -25.02
N ASP A 51 15.02 -11.19 -25.09
CA ASP A 51 14.44 -11.77 -26.32
C ASP A 51 12.91 -11.70 -26.36
N ALA A 52 12.28 -11.12 -25.33
CA ALA A 52 10.83 -10.97 -25.27
C ALA A 52 10.30 -10.12 -26.44
N GLY A 53 9.44 -10.71 -27.26
CA GLY A 53 8.86 -10.05 -28.44
C GLY A 53 9.75 -10.06 -29.69
N ARG A 54 10.85 -10.83 -29.73
CA ARG A 54 11.74 -10.91 -30.90
C ARG A 54 11.02 -11.36 -32.17
N TRP A 55 10.02 -12.22 -32.03
CA TRP A 55 9.21 -12.74 -33.14
C TRP A 55 8.32 -11.69 -33.80
N LEU A 56 8.12 -10.53 -33.15
CA LEU A 56 7.15 -9.54 -33.56
C LEU A 56 7.74 -8.46 -34.49
N THR A 57 9.04 -8.22 -34.39
CA THR A 57 9.71 -7.09 -35.04
C THR A 57 11.02 -7.54 -35.68
N SER A 58 11.34 -6.97 -36.85
CA SER A 58 12.66 -7.08 -37.47
C SER A 58 13.57 -5.91 -37.11
N ILE A 59 13.19 -5.09 -36.12
CA ILE A 59 13.98 -3.96 -35.64
C ILE A 59 15.11 -4.51 -34.78
N ASP A 60 16.35 -4.25 -35.20
CA ASP A 60 17.53 -4.48 -34.39
C ASP A 60 17.78 -3.28 -33.49
N TYR A 61 17.39 -3.40 -32.22
CA TYR A 61 17.67 -2.37 -31.21
C TYR A 61 19.19 -2.27 -30.96
N PRO A 62 19.77 -1.06 -30.79
CA PRO A 62 21.22 -0.87 -30.70
C PRO A 62 21.95 -1.65 -29.60
N ASP A 63 21.24 -2.01 -28.54
CA ASP A 63 21.71 -2.78 -27.40
C ASP A 63 21.22 -4.24 -27.40
N GLY A 64 20.66 -4.70 -28.52
CA GLY A 64 20.37 -6.10 -28.81
C GLY A 64 19.10 -6.66 -28.17
N HIS A 65 18.31 -5.86 -27.45
CA HIS A 65 17.04 -6.33 -26.90
C HIS A 65 15.93 -6.45 -27.96
N ALA A 66 14.82 -7.09 -27.59
CA ALA A 66 13.62 -7.26 -28.40
C ALA A 66 12.47 -6.33 -27.96
N GLU A 67 11.42 -6.22 -28.77
CA GLU A 67 10.33 -5.23 -28.64
C GLU A 67 9.75 -5.06 -27.23
N PHE A 68 9.64 -6.14 -26.44
CA PHE A 68 8.97 -6.08 -25.13
C PHE A 68 9.91 -5.76 -23.98
N TYR A 69 11.23 -5.77 -24.19
CA TYR A 69 12.18 -5.46 -23.15
C TYR A 69 12.02 -4.01 -22.68
N ASN A 70 11.79 -3.82 -21.39
CA ASN A 70 11.57 -2.49 -20.81
C ASN A 70 12.26 -2.29 -19.46
N SER A 71 13.29 -3.10 -19.17
CA SER A 71 14.05 -3.00 -17.92
C SER A 71 15.29 -2.12 -18.06
N ASN A 72 15.75 -1.55 -16.95
CA ASN A 72 16.98 -0.77 -16.93
C ASN A 72 18.17 -1.59 -16.44
N LYS A 73 19.04 -2.03 -17.35
CA LYS A 73 20.25 -2.84 -17.02
C LYS A 73 21.28 -2.16 -16.11
N PHE A 74 21.24 -0.84 -15.98
CA PHE A 74 22.22 -0.08 -15.20
C PHE A 74 21.80 0.11 -13.73
N ASN A 75 20.52 -0.09 -13.42
CA ASN A 75 20.00 0.08 -12.06
C ASN A 75 20.06 -1.24 -11.28
N PRO A 76 20.27 -1.18 -9.94
CA PRO A 76 20.10 -2.33 -9.07
C PRO A 76 18.76 -3.01 -9.29
N TYR A 77 18.76 -4.35 -9.29
CA TYR A 77 17.58 -5.18 -9.52
C TYR A 77 16.85 -4.90 -10.85
N ARG A 78 17.51 -4.26 -11.82
CA ARG A 78 16.97 -3.86 -13.13
C ARG A 78 15.75 -2.92 -13.09
N MET A 79 15.53 -2.22 -11.98
CA MET A 79 14.31 -1.42 -11.78
C MET A 79 14.30 -0.14 -12.61
N ASN A 80 13.11 0.27 -13.07
CA ASN A 80 12.93 1.55 -13.76
C ASN A 80 12.83 2.73 -12.79
N MET A 81 12.42 2.49 -11.55
CA MET A 81 12.38 3.49 -10.50
C MET A 81 13.77 3.69 -9.87
N ARG A 82 14.26 4.92 -9.95
CA ARG A 82 15.51 5.33 -9.30
C ARG A 82 15.22 5.94 -7.93
N GLU A 83 16.12 5.69 -6.99
CA GLU A 83 16.16 6.47 -5.76
C GLU A 83 16.50 7.93 -6.08
N ALA A 84 15.79 8.85 -5.46
CA ALA A 84 16.11 10.27 -5.57
C ALA A 84 17.49 10.54 -4.98
N ALA A 85 18.25 11.44 -5.61
CA ALA A 85 19.57 11.80 -5.09
C ALA A 85 19.46 12.30 -3.64
N PRO A 86 20.43 11.98 -2.77
CA PRO A 86 20.41 12.42 -1.38
C PRO A 86 20.27 13.94 -1.27
N HIS A 87 19.55 14.40 -0.24
CA HIS A 87 19.33 15.83 0.05
C HIS A 87 18.58 16.63 -1.02
N THR A 88 17.92 15.97 -1.97
CA THR A 88 17.02 16.65 -2.90
C THR A 88 15.73 17.09 -2.22
N VAL A 89 15.20 18.24 -2.65
CA VAL A 89 13.94 18.80 -2.13
C VAL A 89 12.99 19.01 -3.31
N ALA A 90 11.89 18.27 -3.31
CA ALA A 90 10.83 18.45 -4.30
C ALA A 90 10.06 19.75 -4.05
N ARG A 91 9.69 20.47 -5.13
CA ARG A 91 8.76 21.60 -5.06
C ARG A 91 7.34 21.07 -4.88
N ASN A 92 6.57 21.69 -3.98
CA ASN A 92 5.15 21.40 -3.80
C ASN A 92 4.30 22.67 -3.92
N LYS A 93 2.99 22.48 -4.12
CA LYS A 93 2.02 23.58 -4.32
C LYS A 93 1.98 24.60 -3.18
N HIS A 94 2.37 24.19 -1.97
CA HIS A 94 2.35 25.05 -0.77
C HIS A 94 3.71 25.68 -0.46
N GLY A 95 4.76 25.35 -1.20
CA GLY A 95 6.13 25.76 -0.89
C GLY A 95 6.67 25.20 0.43
N TRP A 96 6.08 24.14 0.99
CA TRP A 96 6.51 23.57 2.26
C TRP A 96 7.87 22.89 2.13
N LEU A 97 8.75 23.14 3.09
CA LEU A 97 9.99 22.37 3.19
C LEU A 97 9.69 20.95 3.75
N PRO A 98 10.51 19.95 3.40
CA PRO A 98 10.39 18.61 3.98
C PRO A 98 10.42 18.66 5.50
N TYR A 99 9.65 17.78 6.15
CA TYR A 99 9.70 17.65 7.60
C TYR A 99 11.05 17.07 8.03
N ARG A 100 11.82 17.83 8.84
CA ARG A 100 13.22 17.50 9.19
C ARG A 100 13.41 16.97 10.61
N LEU A 101 12.34 16.89 11.41
CA LEU A 101 12.47 16.44 12.79
C LEU A 101 12.65 14.92 12.84
N GLY A 102 13.70 14.47 13.55
CA GLY A 102 13.98 13.05 13.78
C GLY A 102 12.98 12.40 14.74
N LYS A 103 12.92 11.07 14.76
CA LYS A 103 11.93 10.28 15.52
C LYS A 103 11.87 10.62 17.02
N ASP A 104 13.00 10.99 17.61
CA ASP A 104 13.10 11.30 19.04
C ASP A 104 12.67 12.73 19.39
N SER A 105 12.29 13.54 18.40
CA SER A 105 11.88 14.95 18.57
C SER A 105 10.40 15.13 18.87
N LEU A 106 9.71 14.10 19.38
CA LEU A 106 8.25 14.13 19.59
C LEU A 106 7.80 15.27 20.52
N ALA A 107 8.51 15.51 21.63
CA ALA A 107 8.19 16.58 22.56
C ALA A 107 8.36 17.97 21.93
N PHE A 108 9.44 18.15 21.15
CA PHE A 108 9.68 19.38 20.40
C PHE A 108 8.61 19.60 19.33
N ALA A 109 8.24 18.54 18.61
CA ALA A 109 7.19 18.59 17.59
C ALA A 109 5.83 18.97 18.20
N ALA A 110 5.51 18.39 19.35
CA ALA A 110 4.27 18.68 20.07
C ALA A 110 4.18 20.16 20.50
N ALA A 111 5.30 20.78 20.89
CA ALA A 111 5.33 22.16 21.35
C ALA A 111 5.40 23.20 20.22
N ASN A 112 6.13 22.91 19.14
CA ASN A 112 6.53 23.92 18.15
C ASN A 112 5.91 23.75 16.76
N VAL A 113 5.43 22.55 16.41
CA VAL A 113 4.88 22.30 15.07
C VAL A 113 3.37 22.53 15.10
N LYS A 114 2.91 23.48 14.28
CA LYS A 114 1.50 23.83 14.13
C LYS A 114 1.03 23.47 12.73
N SER A 115 -0.23 23.09 12.60
CA SER A 115 -0.81 22.87 11.29
C SER A 115 -0.89 24.18 10.52
N PRO A 116 -0.42 24.22 9.26
CA PRO A 116 -0.61 25.37 8.37
C PRO A 116 -2.01 25.38 7.72
N LEU A 117 -2.83 24.35 7.95
CA LEU A 117 -4.16 24.23 7.35
C LEU A 117 -5.24 24.87 8.23
N ASP A 118 -6.26 25.44 7.58
CA ASP A 118 -7.47 25.89 8.26
C ASP A 118 -8.28 24.70 8.81
N SER A 119 -9.15 24.97 9.78
CA SER A 119 -10.05 23.95 10.37
C SER A 119 -11.45 24.00 9.75
N THR A 120 -11.54 24.06 8.41
CA THR A 120 -12.82 24.07 7.70
C THR A 120 -13.50 22.71 7.75
N ALA A 121 -14.83 22.68 7.61
CA ALA A 121 -15.60 21.43 7.59
C ALA A 121 -15.14 20.49 6.46
N ALA A 122 -14.77 21.04 5.29
CA ALA A 122 -14.23 20.27 4.18
C ALA A 122 -12.91 19.56 4.53
N ILE A 123 -11.98 20.27 5.19
CA ILE A 123 -10.70 19.69 5.63
C ILE A 123 -10.90 18.55 6.63
N ILE A 124 -11.85 18.71 7.56
CA ILE A 124 -12.18 17.67 8.54
C ILE A 124 -12.84 16.47 7.86
N ALA A 125 -13.72 16.69 6.88
CA ALA A 125 -14.36 15.62 6.11
C ALA A 125 -13.32 14.81 5.30
N ASP A 126 -12.39 15.47 4.62
CA ASP A 126 -11.26 14.80 3.97
C ASP A 126 -10.41 14.01 4.98
N GLY A 127 -10.13 14.62 6.14
CA GLY A 127 -9.38 13.99 7.23
C GLY A 127 -10.05 12.73 7.76
N LYS A 128 -11.39 12.69 7.79
CA LYS A 128 -12.18 11.50 8.16
C LYS A 128 -11.97 10.36 7.16
N VAL A 129 -12.08 10.64 5.86
CA VAL A 129 -11.87 9.63 4.80
C VAL A 129 -10.45 9.05 4.89
N LEU A 130 -9.46 9.92 5.08
CA LEU A 130 -8.07 9.51 5.25
C LEU A 130 -7.85 8.66 6.51
N TYR A 131 -8.47 9.04 7.64
CA TYR A 131 -8.41 8.26 8.88
C TYR A 131 -9.05 6.88 8.71
N GLU A 132 -10.23 6.80 8.08
CA GLU A 132 -10.93 5.54 7.80
C GLU A 132 -10.11 4.62 6.89
N THR A 133 -9.33 5.20 5.98
CA THR A 133 -8.45 4.45 5.07
C THR A 133 -7.19 3.94 5.78
N TYR A 134 -6.51 4.80 6.55
CA TYR A 134 -5.15 4.51 7.03
C TYR A 134 -5.03 4.22 8.53
N CYS A 135 -6.04 4.52 9.35
CA CYS A 135 -5.91 4.50 10.81
C CYS A 135 -6.97 3.62 11.50
N ASP A 136 -8.18 3.58 10.96
CA ASP A 136 -9.34 2.89 11.55
C ASP A 136 -9.10 1.40 11.83
N HIS A 137 -8.41 0.69 10.92
CA HIS A 137 -8.16 -0.74 11.08
C HIS A 137 -7.44 -1.10 12.39
N CYS A 138 -6.62 -0.19 12.95
CA CYS A 138 -5.98 -0.32 14.26
C CYS A 138 -6.71 0.48 15.35
N HIS A 139 -6.95 1.77 15.12
CA HIS A 139 -7.45 2.68 16.16
C HIS A 139 -8.98 2.67 16.35
N GLY A 140 -9.72 2.04 15.43
CA GLY A 140 -11.18 1.98 15.42
C GLY A 140 -11.83 3.30 14.98
N PRO A 141 -13.13 3.29 14.65
CA PRO A 141 -13.77 4.42 13.97
C PRO A 141 -13.94 5.61 14.90
N LYS A 142 -13.97 5.34 16.20
CA LYS A 142 -14.06 6.32 17.28
C LYS A 142 -12.70 6.58 17.96
N GLY A 143 -11.61 6.02 17.44
CA GLY A 143 -10.26 6.21 17.99
C GLY A 143 -10.03 5.55 19.35
N LYS A 144 -10.76 4.49 19.69
CA LYS A 144 -10.69 3.83 21.00
C LYS A 144 -9.60 2.74 21.10
N GLY A 145 -8.86 2.49 20.03
CA GLY A 145 -7.86 1.42 19.98
C GLY A 145 -8.48 0.03 19.83
N ASP A 146 -9.71 -0.03 19.30
CA ASP A 146 -10.55 -1.22 19.15
C ASP A 146 -10.79 -1.59 17.68
N GLY A 147 -9.88 -1.15 16.78
CA GLY A 147 -9.91 -1.55 15.37
C GLY A 147 -9.74 -3.06 15.22
N LYS A 148 -10.19 -3.63 14.10
CA LYS A 148 -10.15 -5.09 13.86
C LYS A 148 -8.77 -5.71 14.06
N VAL A 149 -7.71 -4.98 13.72
CA VAL A 149 -6.31 -5.42 13.92
C VAL A 149 -5.93 -5.42 15.41
N ALA A 150 -6.50 -4.51 16.20
CA ALA A 150 -6.29 -4.43 17.64
C ALA A 150 -7.17 -5.41 18.43
N ALA A 151 -8.36 -5.74 17.95
CA ALA A 151 -9.38 -6.49 18.69
C ALA A 151 -9.13 -8.00 18.84
N GLY A 152 -8.22 -8.60 18.06
CA GLY A 152 -7.91 -10.03 18.17
C GLY A 152 -8.09 -10.78 16.86
N GLY A 153 -7.39 -11.91 16.76
CA GLY A 153 -7.39 -12.78 15.58
C GLY A 153 -6.49 -14.00 15.71
N VAL A 154 -5.66 -14.05 16.77
CA VAL A 154 -4.86 -15.23 17.10
C VAL A 154 -5.49 -15.90 18.31
N LYS A 155 -5.99 -17.11 18.12
CA LYS A 155 -6.40 -18.01 19.20
C LYS A 155 -5.14 -18.56 19.84
N VAL A 156 -4.99 -18.32 21.14
CA VAL A 156 -3.84 -18.77 21.93
C VAL A 156 -4.37 -19.57 23.11
N GLU A 157 -3.77 -20.72 23.39
CA GLU A 157 -4.07 -21.47 24.59
C GLU A 157 -3.30 -20.86 25.77
N VAL A 158 -4.01 -20.46 26.83
CA VAL A 158 -3.41 -19.96 28.07
C VAL A 158 -4.05 -20.74 29.21
N ASN A 159 -3.24 -21.57 29.90
CA ASN A 159 -3.66 -22.42 31.02
C ASN A 159 -4.81 -23.39 30.66
N GLY A 160 -4.79 -23.97 29.45
CA GLY A 160 -5.83 -24.90 28.98
C GLY A 160 -7.11 -24.22 28.46
N GLU A 161 -7.19 -22.89 28.48
CA GLU A 161 -8.31 -22.13 27.91
C GLU A 161 -7.89 -21.45 26.60
N GLN A 162 -8.72 -21.59 25.56
CA GLN A 162 -8.56 -20.86 24.31
C GLN A 162 -8.95 -19.40 24.52
N LYS A 163 -7.98 -18.48 24.41
CA LYS A 163 -8.17 -17.03 24.51
C LYS A 163 -7.78 -16.36 23.22
N GLU A 164 -8.54 -15.35 22.82
CA GLU A 164 -8.15 -14.51 21.68
C GLU A 164 -7.20 -13.42 22.13
N ARG A 165 -6.05 -13.32 21.47
CA ARG A 165 -5.06 -12.27 21.69
C ARG A 165 -5.00 -11.35 20.48
N SER A 166 -4.83 -10.06 20.77
CA SER A 166 -4.49 -9.05 19.78
C SER A 166 -3.17 -9.39 19.09
N ILE A 167 -3.12 -9.27 17.76
CA ILE A 167 -1.88 -9.37 16.99
C ILE A 167 -0.96 -8.19 17.35
N TYR A 168 -1.54 -7.02 17.60
CA TYR A 168 -0.85 -5.80 17.96
C TYR A 168 -1.34 -5.32 19.32
N ALA A 169 -0.73 -5.84 20.39
CA ALA A 169 -1.03 -5.38 21.74
C ALA A 169 -0.59 -3.91 21.92
N GLY A 170 -1.37 -3.13 22.67
CA GLY A 170 -1.02 -1.76 23.04
C GLY A 170 -1.32 -0.70 21.98
N VAL A 171 -2.29 -0.93 21.09
CA VAL A 171 -2.82 0.14 20.23
C VAL A 171 -3.43 1.24 21.11
N ALA A 172 -2.98 2.47 20.90
CA ALA A 172 -3.38 3.59 21.72
C ALA A 172 -4.86 3.96 21.51
N ASN A 173 -5.58 4.15 22.61
CA ASN A 173 -6.85 4.84 22.64
C ASN A 173 -6.61 6.35 22.50
N LEU A 174 -6.86 6.89 21.31
CA LEU A 174 -6.66 8.30 20.96
C LEU A 174 -7.58 9.22 21.77
N THR A 175 -8.69 8.69 22.28
CA THR A 175 -9.67 9.37 23.15
C THR A 175 -9.41 9.12 24.64
N SER A 176 -8.28 8.55 25.03
CA SER A 176 -7.91 8.43 26.45
C SER A 176 -7.45 9.77 27.02
N ASP A 177 -7.58 9.97 28.33
CA ASP A 177 -7.18 11.24 28.98
C ASP A 177 -5.69 11.55 28.79
N ALA A 178 -4.86 10.52 28.66
CA ALA A 178 -3.44 10.66 28.34
C ALA A 178 -3.19 11.27 26.94
N LEU A 179 -4.11 11.09 25.99
CA LEU A 179 -3.95 11.53 24.60
C LEU A 179 -4.90 12.65 24.15
N LYS A 180 -6.04 12.89 24.82
CA LYS A 180 -6.98 13.97 24.45
C LYS A 180 -6.31 15.35 24.38
N GLY A 181 -5.31 15.60 25.24
CA GLY A 181 -4.60 16.87 25.33
C GLY A 181 -3.45 17.07 24.34
N VAL A 182 -3.11 16.08 23.51
CA VAL A 182 -1.95 16.22 22.60
C VAL A 182 -2.23 17.21 21.48
N SER A 183 -1.19 17.90 21.02
CA SER A 183 -1.29 18.88 19.93
C SER A 183 -1.38 18.21 18.56
N GLU A 184 -1.84 18.95 17.55
CA GLU A 184 -1.82 18.49 16.16
C GLU A 184 -0.39 18.13 15.70
N GLY A 185 0.62 18.87 16.17
CA GLY A 185 2.03 18.60 15.89
C GLY A 185 2.52 17.25 16.45
N HIS A 186 1.99 16.83 17.61
CA HIS A 186 2.25 15.49 18.15
C HIS A 186 1.72 14.41 17.20
N ILE A 187 0.45 14.55 16.78
CA ILE A 187 -0.21 13.58 15.91
C ILE A 187 0.51 13.51 14.56
N PHE A 188 0.81 14.66 13.95
CA PHE A 188 1.56 14.74 12.71
C PHE A 188 2.94 14.05 12.80
N HIS A 189 3.67 14.25 13.91
CA HIS A 189 4.97 13.61 14.13
C HIS A 189 4.84 12.10 14.24
N VAL A 190 3.86 11.61 15.01
CA VAL A 190 3.61 10.17 15.17
C VAL A 190 3.25 9.52 13.85
N ILE A 191 2.39 10.14 13.03
CA ILE A 191 2.07 9.62 11.69
C ILE A 191 3.33 9.59 10.80
N THR A 192 4.19 10.61 10.92
CA THR A 192 5.39 10.74 10.09
C THR A 192 6.49 9.76 10.45
N MET A 193 6.78 9.58 11.75
CA MET A 193 7.95 8.82 12.22
C MET A 193 7.60 7.49 12.90
N GLY A 194 6.33 7.24 13.16
CA GLY A 194 5.86 6.12 13.99
C GLY A 194 6.09 6.37 15.48
N LYS A 195 5.48 5.53 16.33
CA LYS A 195 5.67 5.55 17.80
C LYS A 195 5.41 4.16 18.39
N GLY A 196 6.36 3.66 19.17
CA GLY A 196 6.28 2.29 19.71
C GLY A 196 6.15 1.27 18.59
N LEU A 197 5.07 0.47 18.62
CA LEU A 197 4.76 -0.54 17.59
C LEU A 197 4.09 0.03 16.34
N MET A 198 3.65 1.30 16.35
CA MET A 198 3.10 1.94 15.16
C MET A 198 4.24 2.32 14.22
N TRP A 199 4.24 1.77 13.01
CA TRP A 199 5.18 2.11 11.95
C TRP A 199 4.96 3.52 11.38
N SER A 200 5.95 4.01 10.63
CA SER A 200 5.85 5.30 9.96
C SER A 200 4.90 5.21 8.76
N HIS A 201 3.98 6.16 8.63
CA HIS A 201 3.16 6.35 7.43
C HIS A 201 3.72 7.47 6.53
N GLY A 202 4.92 7.97 6.83
CA GLY A 202 5.52 9.11 6.14
C GLY A 202 5.82 8.89 4.65
N SER A 203 5.97 7.64 4.21
CA SER A 203 6.14 7.29 2.80
C SER A 203 4.82 7.12 2.03
N GLN A 204 3.71 6.93 2.73
CA GLN A 204 2.41 6.58 2.13
C GLN A 204 1.45 7.78 2.11
N ILE A 205 1.51 8.65 3.11
CA ILE A 205 0.57 9.75 3.30
C ILE A 205 1.30 11.07 3.08
N SER A 206 0.75 11.98 2.26
CA SER A 206 1.35 13.30 2.02
C SER A 206 1.37 14.15 3.30
N PRO A 207 2.29 15.13 3.45
CA PRO A 207 2.27 16.02 4.62
C PRO A 207 0.94 16.77 4.79
N GLU A 208 0.27 17.15 3.71
CA GLU A 208 -1.04 17.80 3.77
C GLU A 208 -2.09 16.87 4.37
N ASP A 209 -2.14 15.63 3.89
CA ASP A 209 -3.12 14.64 4.36
C ASP A 209 -2.86 14.24 5.82
N ARG A 210 -1.60 14.20 6.27
CA ARG A 210 -1.28 13.99 7.69
C ARG A 210 -1.85 15.10 8.57
N TRP A 211 -1.83 16.35 8.11
CA TRP A 211 -2.46 17.46 8.82
C TRP A 211 -3.99 17.35 8.84
N LYS A 212 -4.60 16.94 7.73
CA LYS A 212 -6.05 16.67 7.67
C LYS A 212 -6.46 15.57 8.66
N ILE A 213 -5.71 14.46 8.70
CA ILE A 213 -5.91 13.37 9.68
C ILE A 213 -5.75 13.90 11.11
N ALA A 214 -4.68 14.67 11.39
CA ALA A 214 -4.46 15.23 12.72
C ALA A 214 -5.65 16.09 13.19
N LYS A 215 -6.20 16.94 12.31
CA LYS A 215 -7.39 17.73 12.59
C LYS A 215 -8.62 16.87 12.85
N TYR A 216 -8.85 15.82 12.06
CA TYR A 216 -9.95 14.89 12.30
C TYR A 216 -9.80 14.16 13.63
N VAL A 217 -8.62 13.67 13.98
CA VAL A 217 -8.35 13.03 15.27
C VAL A 217 -8.66 13.99 16.43
N LYS A 218 -8.33 15.28 16.31
CA LYS A 218 -8.73 16.28 17.32
C LYS A 218 -10.25 16.41 17.49
N THR A 219 -11.05 16.09 16.48
CA THR A 219 -12.52 16.05 16.61
C THR A 219 -13.02 14.83 17.38
N LEU A 220 -12.31 13.69 17.32
CA LEU A 220 -12.60 12.48 18.09
C LEU A 220 -12.24 12.63 19.58
N GLN A 221 -11.32 13.54 19.90
CA GLN A 221 -10.82 13.79 21.25
C GLN A 221 -11.68 14.75 22.08
N LYS A 222 -12.76 15.29 21.50
CA LYS A 222 -13.69 16.20 22.17
C LYS A 222 -14.62 15.48 23.14
#